data_AF-T0NB76-F1
#
_entry.id   AF-T0NB76-F1
#
_cell.length_a   1.000
_cell.length_b   1.000
_cell.length_c   1.000
_cell.angle_alpha   90.00
_cell.angle_beta   90.00
_cell.angle_gamma   90.00
#
_symmetry.space_group_name_H-M   'P 1'
#
loop_
_entity.id
_entity.type
_entity.pdbx_description
1 polymer ?
#
loop_
_entity_poly.entity_id
_entity_poly.type
_entity_poly.pdbx_seq_one_letter_code
_entity_poly.pdbx_strand_id
1 'polypeptide(L)' 'MENNMQCLRCNGKMEYLKEYRFDSQDNNRGLLSALFDVEEHLVFDIYVCPNCRHTEFFYNGSLTRFDR' A
#
# COMPACT_ATOMS: atom_id res chain seq x y z
N MET A 1 4.52 -3.85 15.43
CA MET A 1 3.71 -2.77 16.03
C MET A 1 2.26 -3.13 15.78
N GLU A 2 1.59 -3.61 16.82
CA GLU A 2 0.21 -4.10 16.75
C GLU A 2 -0.67 -3.11 17.50
N ASN A 3 -0.88 -1.91 16.96
CA ASN A 3 -1.76 -0.94 17.61
C ASN A 3 -2.45 -0.06 16.57
N ASN A 4 -3.74 -0.36 16.43
CA ASN A 4 -4.80 0.38 15.75
C ASN A 4 -4.90 0.25 14.23
N MET A 5 -5.36 -0.91 13.78
CA MET A 5 -6.19 -1.07 12.57
C MET A 5 -7.55 -0.36 12.75
N GLN A 6 -7.54 0.91 13.14
CA GLN A 6 -8.71 1.77 13.29
C GLN A 6 -8.76 2.73 12.11
N CYS A 7 -9.94 2.87 11.52
CA CYS A 7 -10.18 3.76 10.40
C CYS A 7 -9.90 5.22 10.81
N LEU A 8 -9.05 5.90 10.05
CA LEU A 8 -8.72 7.31 10.30
C LEU A 8 -9.92 8.26 10.15
N ARG A 9 -11.00 7.81 9.50
CA ARG A 9 -12.20 8.61 9.25
C ARG A 9 -13.28 8.47 10.34
N CYS A 10 -13.47 7.27 10.88
CA CYS A 10 -14.57 7.00 11.82
C CYS A 10 -14.17 6.17 13.04
N ASN A 11 -12.88 5.88 13.21
CA ASN A 11 -12.32 5.04 14.27
C ASN A 11 -12.87 3.61 14.33
N GLY A 12 -13.64 3.19 13.33
CA GLY A 12 -14.13 1.81 13.21
C GLY A 12 -13.00 0.83 12.92
N LYS A 13 -13.16 -0.43 13.32
CA LYS A 13 -12.19 -1.50 13.02
C LYS A 13 -12.06 -1.67 11.50
N MET A 14 -10.83 -1.75 11.02
CA MET A 14 -10.50 -2.01 9.62
C MET A 14 -10.44 -3.52 9.37
N GLU A 15 -10.84 -3.94 8.17
CA GLU A 15 -10.77 -5.34 7.71
C GLU A 15 -9.80 -5.45 6.53
N TYR A 16 -8.97 -6.50 6.54
CA TYR A 16 -8.06 -6.76 5.44
C TYR A 16 -8.84 -7.14 4.19
N LEU A 17 -8.48 -6.53 3.05
CA LEU A 17 -9.07 -6.83 1.75
C LEU A 17 -8.16 -7.70 0.89
N LYS A 18 -6.96 -7.20 0.59
CA LYS A 18 -5.97 -7.88 -0.27
C LYS A 18 -4.62 -7.18 -0.23
N GLU A 19 -3.59 -7.90 -0.63
CA GLU A 19 -2.31 -7.35 -1.07
C GLU A 19 -2.47 -6.78 -2.48
N TYR A 20 -1.83 -5.64 -2.74
CA TYR A 20 -1.74 -5.03 -4.06
C TYR A 20 -0.29 -4.68 -4.39
N ARG A 21 0.11 -5.03 -5.62
CA ARG A 21 1.44 -4.77 -6.15
C ARG A 21 1.32 -3.66 -7.19
N PHE A 22 2.00 -2.55 -6.95
CA PHE A 22 2.13 -1.49 -7.94
C PHE A 22 3.24 -1.85 -8.90
N ASP A 23 2.86 -2.26 -10.10
CA ASP A 23 3.79 -2.39 -11.21
C ASP A 23 4.11 -1.00 -11.73
N SER A 24 5.34 -0.54 -11.53
CA SER A 24 5.83 0.74 -12.03
C SER A 24 6.10 0.67 -13.53
N GLN A 25 5.10 0.29 -14.33
CA GLN A 25 5.18 0.45 -15.79
C GLN A 25 4.62 1.82 -16.16
N ASP A 26 5.54 2.74 -16.44
CA ASP A 26 5.38 3.94 -17.27
C ASP A 26 4.11 4.81 -17.09
N ASN A 27 4.31 6.03 -16.55
CA ASN A 27 3.76 7.31 -17.07
C ASN A 27 3.41 8.38 -16.02
N ASN A 28 3.72 8.21 -14.73
CA ASN A 28 3.51 9.30 -13.77
C ASN A 28 4.57 9.34 -12.66
N ARG A 29 5.84 9.47 -13.07
CA ARG A 29 6.97 9.71 -12.17
C ARG A 29 6.96 11.16 -11.64
N GLY A 30 5.94 11.52 -10.86
CA GLY A 30 5.90 12.73 -10.04
C GLY A 30 6.92 12.67 -8.89
N LEU A 31 6.74 13.50 -7.84
CA LEU A 31 7.64 13.77 -6.69
C LEU A 31 8.37 12.57 -6.04
N LEU A 32 7.96 11.34 -6.32
CA LEU A 32 8.54 10.09 -5.83
C LEU A 32 9.59 9.45 -6.77
N SER A 33 9.88 10.06 -7.92
CA SER A 33 10.75 9.50 -8.96
C SER A 33 12.18 9.19 -8.52
N ALA A 34 12.73 9.93 -7.55
CA ALA A 34 14.11 9.76 -7.10
C ALA A 34 14.33 8.58 -6.13
N LEU A 35 13.25 8.01 -5.56
CA LEU A 35 13.35 6.86 -4.67
C LEU A 35 13.24 5.52 -5.41
N PHE A 36 12.81 5.53 -6.69
CA PHE A 36 12.38 4.34 -7.44
C PHE A 36 13.13 4.14 -8.76
N ASP A 37 14.43 4.45 -8.80
CA ASP A 37 15.30 4.19 -9.97
C ASP A 37 15.70 2.70 -10.11
N VAL A 38 15.24 1.85 -9.19
CA VAL A 38 15.29 0.39 -9.29
C VAL A 38 13.86 -0.07 -9.61
N GLU A 39 13.71 -1.06 -10.50
CA GLU A 39 12.45 -1.74 -10.87
C GLU A 39 11.82 -2.39 -9.61
N GLU A 40 11.36 -1.56 -8.68
CA GLU A 40 10.84 -1.92 -7.36
C GLU A 40 9.32 -1.92 -7.43
N HIS A 41 8.75 -3.11 -7.37
CA HIS A 41 7.30 -3.27 -7.26
C HIS A 41 6.91 -3.02 -5.81
N LEU A 42 6.23 -1.91 -5.54
CA LEU A 42 5.75 -1.59 -4.20
C LEU A 42 4.57 -2.50 -3.85
N VAL A 43 4.67 -3.14 -2.69
CA VAL A 43 3.65 -4.03 -2.15
C VAL A 43 2.94 -3.30 -1.02
N PHE A 44 1.61 -3.29 -1.08
CA PHE A 44 0.77 -2.71 -0.04
C PHE A 44 -0.30 -3.70 0.40
N ASP A 45 -0.54 -3.75 1.70
CA ASP A 45 -1.73 -4.38 2.24
C ASP A 45 -2.87 -3.36 2.25
N ILE A 46 -3.99 -3.73 1.66
CA ILE A 46 -5.18 -2.87 1.60
C ILE A 46 -6.15 -3.30 2.68
N TYR A 47 -6.59 -2.35 3.47
CA TYR A 47 -7.65 -2.53 4.46
C TYR A 47 -8.83 -1.61 4.15
N VAL A 48 -10.04 -2.07 4.47
CA VAL A 48 -11.28 -1.33 4.26
C VAL A 48 -12.07 -1.24 5.57
N CYS A 49 -12.59 -0.04 5.87
CA CYS A 49 -13.53 0.13 6.95
C CYS A 49 -14.95 -0.28 6.50
N PRO A 50 -15.59 -1.29 7.11
CA PRO A 50 -16.95 -1.69 6.74
C PRO A 50 -17.98 -0.59 7.06
N ASN A 51 -17.69 0.29 8.03
CA ASN A 51 -18.64 1.32 8.47
C ASN A 51 -18.73 2.51 7.50
N CYS A 52 -17.59 3.00 6.99
CA CYS A 52 -17.54 4.22 6.17
C CYS A 52 -16.94 4.02 4.77
N ARG A 53 -16.51 2.79 4.44
CA ARG A 53 -15.87 2.39 3.18
C ARG A 53 -14.56 3.14 2.87
N HIS A 54 -13.94 3.76 3.88
CA HIS A 54 -12.60 4.31 3.72
C HIS A 54 -11.60 3.17 3.54
N THR A 55 -10.67 3.35 2.60
CA THR A 55 -9.65 2.36 2.26
C THR A 55 -8.30 2.94 2.58
N GLU A 56 -7.49 2.16 3.28
CA GLU A 56 -6.14 2.55 3.69
C GLU A 56 -5.13 1.54 3.12
N PHE A 57 -3.98 2.07 2.68
CA PHE A 57 -2.89 1.30 2.07
C PHE A 57 -1.72 1.31 3.04
N PHE A 58 -1.29 0.12 3.45
CA PHE A 58 -0.16 -0.07 4.36
C PHE A 58 1.01 -0.63 3.57
N TYR A 59 2.14 0.11 3.56
CA TYR A 59 3.34 -0.33 2.87
C TYR A 59 3.88 -1.62 3.50
N ASN A 60 4.01 -2.67 2.69
CA ASN A 60 4.47 -4.00 3.10
C ASN A 60 5.90 -4.29 2.61
N GLY A 61 6.40 -3.55 1.61
CA GLY A 61 7.78 -3.66 1.13
C GLY A 61 7.91 -3.35 -0.36
N SER A 62 9.11 -3.54 -0.90
CA SER A 62 9.37 -3.54 -2.34
C SER A 62 9.93 -4.89 -2.76
N LEU A 63 9.52 -5.35 -3.93
CA LEU A 63 10.11 -6.52 -4.59
C LEU A 63 11.03 -6.03 -5.70
N THR A 64 12.30 -6.41 -5.65
CA THR A 64 13.22 -6.17 -6.75
C THR A 64 13.22 -7.38 -7.68
N ARG A 65 13.38 -7.14 -8.98
CA ARG A 65 13.46 -8.20 -10.01
C ARG A 65 14.60 -9.23 -9.78
N PHE A 66 15.53 -8.95 -8.86
CA PHE A 66 16.67 -9.82 -8.53
C PHE A 66 16.42 -10.79 -7.37
N ASP A 67 15.23 -10.77 -6.73
CA ASP A 67 14.89 -11.69 -5.63
C ASP A 67 14.40 -13.07 -6.11
N ARG A 68 15.10 -13.70 -7.07
CA ARG A 68 14.81 -15.06 -7.55
C ARG A 68 16.04 -15.95 -7.68
#